data_AF-A0A957E5Z5-F1
#
_entry.id   AF-A0A957E5Z5-F1
#
_cell.length_a   1.000
_cell.length_b   1.000
_cell.length_c   1.000
_cell.angle_alpha   90.00
_cell.angle_beta   90.00
_cell.angle_gamma   90.00
#
_symmetry.space_group_name_H-M   'P 1'
#
loop_
_entity.id
_entity.type
_entity.pdbx_description
1 polymer ?
#
loop_
_entity_poly.entity_id
_entity_poly.type
_entity_poly.pdbx_seq_one_letter_code
_entity_poly.pdbx_strand_id
1 'polypeptide(L)'
;MDELNLVIAMKGTIDGARAYNQDCLRFFTDNILDSHKKSTWVPWGHSKHLVFNSFSPHIADSKLRELVDSLQSKSQKLDYLNEQGAVLLADFFDDPNPQTMQKREQERFARRIDKHRKKRGPTWKDETNCQTLIGEMDSIITEIDQLCLEIDRLMPQVYPVTYNAYGHVLNKDVDIGDQRASDLIDKADAAYSKRAIKLLQKALTYGTRGIQASKAYFGLGMRYEDMGNIELAIENYSKAIQAYKSFGMVHFWRGRLYYQQQKWIEARADFEKALSFSVENGLPSPEKEEARRYLEELSKLSQ
;
A
#
# COMPACT_ATOMS: atom_id res chain seq x y z
N MET A 1 -6.29 11.92 17.76
CA MET A 1 -6.61 11.49 16.39
C MET A 1 -7.99 12.04 16.12
N ASP A 2 -8.18 12.86 15.08
CA ASP A 2 -9.54 13.25 14.71
C ASP A 2 -10.31 12.00 14.22
N GLU A 3 -11.62 12.10 14.24
CA GLU A 3 -12.53 10.99 13.96
C GLU A 3 -12.33 10.41 12.55
N LEU A 4 -12.04 11.26 11.57
CA LEU A 4 -11.72 10.89 10.20
C LEU A 4 -10.43 10.06 10.12
N ASN A 5 -9.35 10.53 10.76
CA ASN A 5 -8.08 9.80 10.83
C ASN A 5 -8.23 8.47 11.58
N LEU A 6 -9.12 8.42 12.56
CA LEU A 6 -9.43 7.18 13.26
C LEU A 6 -10.10 6.17 12.32
N VAL A 7 -11.12 6.59 11.58
CA VAL A 7 -11.82 5.71 10.63
C VAL A 7 -10.89 5.28 9.49
N ILE A 8 -10.04 6.16 8.98
CA ILE A 8 -9.02 5.81 7.97
C ILE A 8 -8.02 4.77 8.51
N ALA A 9 -7.51 4.96 9.73
CA ALA A 9 -6.60 4.02 10.36
C ALA A 9 -7.26 2.65 10.59
N MET A 10 -8.52 2.65 11.03
CA MET A 10 -9.31 1.43 11.19
C MET A 10 -9.49 0.70 9.86
N LYS A 11 -9.91 1.42 8.81
CA LYS A 11 -10.05 0.86 7.46
C LYS A 11 -8.75 0.24 6.96
N GLY A 12 -7.63 0.95 7.03
CA GLY A 12 -6.33 0.45 6.54
C GLY A 12 -5.88 -0.82 7.28
N THR A 13 -6.15 -0.90 8.58
CA THR A 13 -5.84 -2.11 9.35
C THR A 13 -6.75 -3.28 8.98
N ILE A 14 -8.04 -3.01 8.74
CA ILE A 14 -9.01 -4.00 8.31
C ILE A 14 -8.70 -4.48 6.89
N ASP A 15 -8.28 -3.60 5.99
CA ASP A 15 -7.82 -3.96 4.64
C ASP A 15 -6.63 -4.92 4.71
N GLY A 16 -5.70 -4.69 5.65
CA GLY A 16 -4.60 -5.60 5.95
C GLY A 16 -5.06 -6.96 6.48
N ALA A 17 -6.01 -6.97 7.42
CA ALA A 17 -6.60 -8.20 7.95
C ALA A 17 -7.35 -8.98 6.86
N ARG A 18 -8.13 -8.30 6.02
CA ARG A 18 -8.80 -8.89 4.86
C ARG A 18 -7.80 -9.51 3.90
N ALA A 19 -6.77 -8.79 3.49
CA ALA A 19 -5.76 -9.30 2.57
C ALA A 19 -5.04 -10.53 3.13
N TYR A 20 -4.70 -10.50 4.42
CA TYR A 20 -4.14 -11.65 5.10
C TYR A 20 -5.07 -12.87 5.05
N ASN A 21 -6.36 -12.68 5.32
CA ASN A 21 -7.38 -13.72 5.31
C ASN A 21 -7.70 -14.26 3.91
N GLN A 22 -7.69 -13.42 2.88
CA GLN A 22 -7.79 -13.86 1.48
C GLN A 22 -6.62 -14.77 1.10
N ASP A 23 -5.42 -14.46 1.59
CA ASP A 23 -4.27 -15.34 1.40
C ASP A 23 -4.40 -16.62 2.23
N CYS A 24 -5.07 -16.58 3.39
CA CYS A 24 -5.43 -17.79 4.13
C CYS A 24 -6.32 -18.70 3.31
N LEU A 25 -7.41 -18.15 2.78
CA LEU A 25 -8.35 -18.88 1.96
C LEU A 25 -7.66 -19.52 0.75
N ARG A 26 -6.84 -18.75 0.01
CA ARG A 26 -6.08 -19.25 -1.15
C ARG A 26 -5.10 -20.37 -0.81
N PHE A 27 -4.53 -20.34 0.38
CA PHE A 27 -3.70 -21.45 0.85
C PHE A 27 -4.51 -22.73 1.05
N PHE A 28 -5.72 -22.61 1.62
CA PHE A 28 -6.62 -23.74 1.79
C PHE A 28 -7.14 -24.28 0.45
N THR A 29 -7.40 -23.44 -0.54
CA THR A 29 -8.14 -23.81 -1.76
C THR A 29 -7.27 -24.06 -3.00
N ASP A 30 -6.39 -23.12 -3.33
CA ASP A 30 -5.91 -22.94 -4.71
C ASP A 30 -4.46 -23.41 -4.91
N ASN A 31 -3.79 -23.84 -3.85
CA ASN A 31 -2.34 -24.09 -3.86
C ASN A 31 -1.53 -22.83 -4.25
N ILE A 32 -2.11 -21.64 -4.12
CA ILE A 32 -1.47 -20.39 -4.49
C ILE A 32 -1.06 -19.68 -3.19
N LEU A 33 0.24 -19.64 -2.93
CA LEU A 33 0.83 -18.61 -2.08
C LEU A 33 1.42 -17.57 -3.03
N ASP A 34 1.19 -16.28 -2.76
CA ASP A 34 1.91 -15.22 -3.48
C ASP A 34 3.43 -15.50 -3.41
N SER A 35 4.14 -15.27 -4.52
CA SER A 35 5.57 -15.50 -4.71
C SER A 35 6.47 -14.85 -3.64
N HIS A 36 5.91 -13.91 -2.87
CA HIS A 36 6.56 -13.21 -1.76
C HIS A 36 6.37 -13.85 -0.39
N LYS A 37 5.50 -14.86 -0.23
CA LYS A 37 5.29 -15.59 1.02
C LYS A 37 6.24 -16.78 1.11
N LYS A 38 7.12 -16.75 2.12
CA LYS A 38 8.11 -17.82 2.40
C LYS A 38 7.41 -19.16 2.71
N SER A 39 8.17 -20.25 2.67
CA SER A 39 7.77 -21.62 3.09
C SER A 39 7.40 -21.78 4.58
N THR A 40 7.15 -20.67 5.26
CA THR A 40 6.86 -20.52 6.69
C THR A 40 5.63 -19.63 6.88
N TRP A 41 4.74 -19.56 5.89
CA TRP A 41 3.48 -18.86 6.06
C TRP A 41 2.62 -19.66 7.05
N VAL A 42 2.18 -18.98 8.10
CA VAL A 42 1.55 -19.58 9.28
C VAL A 42 0.16 -18.95 9.43
N PRO A 43 -0.93 -19.59 8.96
CA PRO A 43 -2.29 -19.06 9.09
C PRO A 43 -2.70 -18.87 10.56
N TRP A 44 -2.11 -19.66 11.46
CA TRP A 44 -2.29 -19.56 12.92
C TRP A 44 -1.32 -18.62 13.63
N GLY A 45 -0.40 -17.99 12.90
CA GLY A 45 0.61 -17.09 13.47
C GLY A 45 0.17 -15.63 13.55
N HIS A 46 -0.91 -15.26 12.86
CA HIS A 46 -1.55 -13.96 13.01
C HIS A 46 -2.81 -14.12 13.84
N SER A 47 -2.73 -13.68 15.09
CA SER A 47 -3.84 -13.09 15.81
C SER A 47 -3.29 -12.58 17.13
N LYS A 48 -2.96 -11.28 17.22
CA LYS A 48 -2.93 -10.53 18.49
C LYS A 48 -3.24 -9.03 18.37
N HIS A 49 -3.49 -8.48 17.19
CA HIS A 49 -3.59 -7.03 17.05
C HIS A 49 -4.74 -6.61 16.14
N LEU A 50 -5.96 -6.73 16.65
CA LEU A 50 -7.00 -5.73 16.43
C LEU A 50 -7.69 -5.46 17.77
N VAL A 51 -6.94 -4.88 18.72
CA VAL A 51 -7.56 -4.25 19.90
C VAL A 51 -8.21 -2.96 19.41
N PHE A 52 -9.30 -3.10 18.66
CA PHE A 52 -10.14 -1.98 18.22
C PHE A 52 -11.26 -1.66 19.20
N ASN A 53 -11.46 -2.50 20.22
CA ASN A 53 -12.46 -2.29 21.26
C ASN A 53 -12.38 -0.90 21.93
N SER A 54 -11.23 -0.22 21.88
CA SER A 54 -11.04 1.10 22.45
C SER A 54 -11.40 2.28 21.53
N PHE A 55 -11.73 2.04 20.25
CA PHE A 55 -11.80 3.11 19.24
C PHE A 55 -13.21 3.42 18.67
N SER A 56 -14.12 2.43 18.62
CA SER A 56 -15.51 2.62 18.16
C SER A 56 -16.29 3.78 18.86
N PRO A 57 -16.18 4.02 20.19
CA PRO A 57 -16.99 5.07 20.84
C PRO A 57 -16.66 6.50 20.41
N HIS A 58 -15.60 6.71 19.62
CA HIS A 58 -15.22 8.03 19.12
C HIS A 58 -15.82 8.39 17.76
N ILE A 59 -16.49 7.47 17.05
CA ILE A 59 -17.18 7.74 15.78
C ILE A 59 -18.56 8.33 16.08
N ALA A 60 -18.81 9.61 15.81
CA ALA A 60 -20.05 10.33 16.05
C ALA A 60 -21.21 9.87 15.16
N ASP A 61 -20.95 9.55 13.89
CA ASP A 61 -21.99 9.05 12.98
C ASP A 61 -22.39 7.62 13.34
N SER A 62 -23.68 7.44 13.69
CA SER A 62 -24.18 6.16 14.19
C SER A 62 -24.15 5.06 13.14
N LYS A 63 -24.41 5.39 11.87
CA LYS A 63 -24.41 4.41 10.78
C LYS A 63 -22.97 3.95 10.48
N LEU A 64 -22.02 4.88 10.44
CA LEU A 64 -20.61 4.58 10.26
C LEU A 64 -20.08 3.73 11.42
N ARG A 65 -20.48 4.05 12.66
CA ARG A 65 -20.13 3.27 13.84
C ARG A 65 -20.65 1.83 13.73
N GLU A 66 -21.91 1.63 13.36
CA GLU A 66 -22.51 0.30 13.17
C GLU A 66 -21.76 -0.53 12.10
N LEU A 67 -21.39 0.10 10.98
CA LEU A 67 -20.63 -0.57 9.92
C LEU A 67 -19.24 -0.98 10.40
N VAL A 68 -18.56 -0.11 11.15
CA VAL A 68 -17.25 -0.39 11.72
C VAL A 68 -17.30 -1.48 12.79
N ASP A 69 -18.32 -1.48 13.65
CA ASP A 69 -18.54 -2.53 14.66
C ASP A 69 -18.80 -3.89 14.00
N SER A 70 -19.65 -3.90 12.96
CA SER A 70 -19.93 -5.10 12.16
C SER A 70 -18.64 -5.64 11.52
N LEU A 71 -17.86 -4.75 10.90
CA LEU A 71 -16.60 -5.08 10.25
C LEU A 71 -15.58 -5.66 11.24
N GLN A 72 -15.49 -5.09 12.44
CA GLN A 72 -14.67 -5.62 13.52
C GLN A 72 -15.12 -7.02 13.96
N SER A 73 -16.43 -7.23 14.16
CA SER A 73 -16.99 -8.53 14.53
C SER A 73 -16.69 -9.61 13.48
N LYS A 74 -16.81 -9.27 12.19
CA LYS A 74 -16.48 -10.18 11.09
C LYS A 74 -14.99 -10.51 11.04
N SER A 75 -14.12 -9.52 11.27
CA SER A 75 -12.68 -9.76 11.35
C SER A 75 -12.32 -10.72 12.49
N GLN A 76 -12.92 -10.55 13.67
CA GLN A 76 -12.72 -11.47 14.80
C GLN A 76 -13.19 -12.89 14.49
N LYS A 77 -14.31 -13.02 13.77
CA LYS A 77 -14.80 -14.33 13.33
C LYS A 77 -13.84 -14.99 12.35
N LEU A 78 -13.23 -14.24 11.43
CA LEU A 78 -12.19 -14.76 10.52
C LEU A 78 -10.94 -15.23 11.27
N ASP A 79 -10.49 -14.47 12.27
CA ASP A 79 -9.36 -14.89 13.11
C ASP A 79 -9.65 -16.23 13.79
N TYR A 80 -10.86 -16.39 14.33
CA TYR A 80 -11.33 -17.67 14.89
C TYR A 80 -11.34 -18.80 13.84
N LEU A 81 -11.83 -18.55 12.62
CA LEU A 81 -11.84 -19.56 11.56
C LEU A 81 -10.43 -19.94 11.12
N ASN A 82 -9.47 -19.01 11.07
CA ASN A 82 -8.07 -19.35 10.80
C ASN A 82 -7.49 -20.27 11.87
N GLU A 83 -7.82 -20.03 13.14
CA GLU A 83 -7.42 -20.93 14.24
C GLU A 83 -8.04 -22.32 14.08
N GLN A 84 -9.32 -22.42 13.70
CA GLN A 84 -9.95 -23.71 13.40
C GLN A 84 -9.30 -24.42 12.20
N GLY A 85 -8.96 -23.69 11.14
CA GLY A 85 -8.24 -24.25 9.99
C GLY A 85 -6.87 -24.79 10.36
N ALA A 86 -6.19 -24.18 11.33
CA ALA A 86 -4.93 -24.68 11.85
C ALA A 86 -5.09 -25.97 12.64
N VAL A 87 -6.17 -26.10 13.41
CA VAL A 87 -6.51 -27.34 14.13
C VAL A 87 -6.83 -28.45 13.12
N LEU A 88 -7.66 -28.19 12.11
CA LEU A 88 -7.97 -29.16 11.07
C LEU A 88 -6.71 -29.62 10.32
N LEU A 89 -5.80 -28.69 10.01
CA LEU A 89 -4.51 -29.06 9.42
C LEU A 89 -3.65 -29.89 10.39
N ALA A 90 -3.63 -29.57 11.67
CA ALA A 90 -2.87 -30.38 12.64
C ALA A 90 -3.44 -31.80 12.72
N ASP A 91 -4.76 -31.94 12.78
CA ASP A 91 -5.44 -33.24 12.76
C ASP A 91 -5.11 -34.01 11.47
N PHE A 92 -5.15 -33.35 10.30
CA PHE A 92 -4.77 -33.94 9.01
C PHE A 92 -3.35 -34.53 9.01
N PHE A 93 -2.44 -33.90 9.76
CA PHE A 93 -1.01 -34.24 9.80
C PHE A 93 -0.61 -35.04 11.05
N ASP A 94 -1.57 -35.48 11.88
CA ASP A 94 -1.36 -36.13 13.20
C ASP A 94 -0.40 -35.32 14.09
N ASP A 95 -0.58 -34.00 14.11
CA ASP A 95 0.21 -33.07 14.91
C ASP A 95 -0.62 -32.49 16.07
N PRO A 96 0.01 -32.06 17.18
CA PRO A 96 -0.70 -31.35 18.24
C PRO A 96 -1.24 -30.00 17.76
N ASN A 97 -2.19 -29.41 18.50
CA ASN A 97 -2.72 -28.09 18.18
C ASN A 97 -1.58 -27.06 17.98
N PRO A 98 -1.51 -26.35 16.83
CA PRO A 98 -0.40 -25.44 16.56
C PRO A 98 -0.31 -24.29 17.57
N GLN A 99 -1.39 -23.94 18.27
CA GLN A 99 -1.40 -22.91 19.32
C GLN A 99 -0.70 -23.35 20.61
N THR A 100 -0.55 -24.64 20.84
CA THR A 100 0.16 -25.17 22.02
C THR A 100 1.63 -25.50 21.72
N MET A 101 2.00 -25.53 20.44
CA MET A 101 3.37 -25.79 19.98
C MET A 101 4.33 -24.66 20.33
N GLN A 102 5.58 -24.99 20.62
CA GLN A 102 6.65 -23.99 20.64
C GLN A 102 6.90 -23.44 19.24
N LYS A 103 7.44 -22.20 19.14
CA LYS A 103 7.71 -21.55 17.84
C LYS A 103 8.51 -22.42 16.86
N ARG A 104 9.54 -23.15 17.34
CA ARG A 104 10.33 -24.07 16.49
C ARG A 104 9.53 -25.26 15.98
N GLU A 105 8.53 -25.71 16.72
CA GLU A 105 7.61 -26.78 16.33
C GLU A 105 6.61 -26.27 15.30
N GLN A 106 6.04 -25.08 15.51
CA GLN A 106 5.18 -24.41 14.52
C GLN A 106 5.90 -24.21 13.18
N GLU A 107 7.18 -23.81 13.19
CA GLU A 107 7.99 -23.67 11.98
C GLU A 107 8.29 -24.99 11.27
N ARG A 108 8.43 -26.09 12.03
CA ARG A 108 8.60 -27.44 11.46
C ARG A 108 7.28 -27.93 10.86
N PHE A 109 6.18 -27.72 11.58
CA PHE A 109 4.83 -28.03 11.11
C PHE A 109 4.50 -27.28 9.82
N ALA A 110 4.65 -25.96 9.78
CA ALA A 110 4.41 -25.15 8.58
C ALA A 110 5.23 -25.63 7.36
N ARG A 111 6.51 -26.00 7.56
CA ARG A 111 7.36 -26.55 6.49
C ARG A 111 6.86 -27.90 5.98
N ARG A 112 6.33 -28.77 6.85
CA ARG A 112 5.73 -30.05 6.46
C ARG A 112 4.49 -29.83 5.59
N ILE A 113 3.60 -28.92 6.00
CA ILE A 113 2.41 -28.58 5.22
C ILE A 113 2.82 -28.04 3.85
N ASP A 114 3.74 -27.07 3.78
CA ASP A 114 4.21 -26.51 2.52
C ASP A 114 4.85 -27.58 1.61
N LYS A 115 5.61 -28.52 2.19
CA LYS A 115 6.20 -29.65 1.45
C LYS A 115 5.12 -30.59 0.89
N HIS A 116 4.11 -30.94 1.69
CA HIS A 116 2.98 -31.76 1.24
C HIS A 116 2.22 -31.05 0.13
N ARG A 117 1.86 -29.79 0.35
CA ARG A 117 1.17 -28.91 -0.60
C ARG A 117 1.86 -28.86 -1.95
N LYS A 118 3.18 -28.63 -1.97
CA LYS A 118 3.99 -28.57 -3.20
C LYS A 118 4.05 -29.90 -3.93
N LYS A 119 4.03 -31.02 -3.20
CA LYS A 119 4.16 -32.36 -3.78
C LYS A 119 2.82 -32.94 -4.26
N ARG A 120 1.74 -32.69 -3.52
CA ARG A 120 0.45 -33.37 -3.68
C ARG A 120 -0.72 -32.42 -3.92
N GLY A 121 -0.51 -31.11 -3.79
CA GLY A 121 -1.58 -30.13 -3.74
C GLY A 121 -2.24 -30.04 -2.36
N PRO A 122 -3.22 -29.15 -2.19
CA PRO A 122 -3.96 -28.93 -0.94
C PRO A 122 -5.03 -30.01 -0.75
N THR A 123 -4.62 -31.28 -0.63
CA THR A 123 -5.55 -32.43 -0.55
C THR A 123 -6.51 -32.36 0.65
N TRP A 124 -6.14 -31.62 1.70
CA TRP A 124 -7.03 -31.35 2.84
C TRP A 124 -8.31 -30.62 2.45
N LYS A 125 -8.34 -29.90 1.32
CA LYS A 125 -9.54 -29.16 0.87
C LYS A 125 -10.72 -30.07 0.52
N ASP A 126 -10.46 -31.36 0.30
CA ASP A 126 -11.48 -32.34 -0.04
C ASP A 126 -12.12 -32.93 1.23
N GLU A 127 -11.60 -32.62 2.42
CA GLU A 127 -12.20 -33.03 3.69
C GLU A 127 -13.41 -32.16 4.03
N THR A 128 -14.51 -32.79 4.43
CA THR A 128 -15.78 -32.12 4.73
C THR A 128 -15.61 -30.95 5.71
N ASN A 129 -14.83 -31.13 6.77
CA ASN A 129 -14.61 -30.08 7.76
C ASN A 129 -13.84 -28.89 7.18
N CYS A 130 -12.87 -29.15 6.29
CA CYS A 130 -12.14 -28.10 5.58
C CYS A 130 -13.02 -27.39 4.55
N GLN A 131 -13.90 -28.10 3.84
CA GLN A 131 -14.85 -27.50 2.90
C GLN A 131 -15.83 -26.55 3.59
N THR A 132 -16.40 -26.98 4.72
CA THR A 132 -17.26 -26.13 5.55
C THR A 132 -16.52 -24.89 6.01
N LEU A 133 -15.29 -25.05 6.52
CA LEU A 133 -14.46 -23.93 6.95
C LEU A 133 -14.17 -22.95 5.80
N ILE A 134 -13.74 -23.46 4.64
CA ILE A 134 -13.46 -22.66 3.44
C ILE A 134 -14.70 -21.85 3.05
N GLY A 135 -15.88 -22.48 3.04
CA GLY A 135 -17.13 -21.81 2.72
C GLY A 135 -17.49 -20.71 3.72
N GLU A 136 -17.32 -20.96 5.01
CA GLU A 136 -17.54 -19.95 6.06
C GLU A 136 -16.56 -18.77 5.91
N MET A 137 -15.28 -19.05 5.66
CA MET A 137 -14.26 -18.01 5.46
C MET A 137 -14.56 -17.15 4.24
N ASP A 138 -14.90 -17.77 3.10
CA ASP A 138 -15.23 -17.07 1.85
C ASP A 138 -16.48 -16.18 2.00
N SER A 139 -17.51 -16.69 2.68
CA SER A 139 -18.71 -15.91 3.01
C SER A 139 -18.36 -14.66 3.82
N ILE A 140 -17.57 -14.81 4.89
CA ILE A 140 -17.23 -13.68 5.76
C ILE A 140 -16.31 -12.68 5.04
N ILE A 141 -15.35 -13.14 4.24
CA ILE A 141 -14.51 -12.24 3.42
C ILE A 141 -15.39 -11.42 2.48
N THR A 142 -16.38 -12.04 1.84
CA THR A 142 -17.34 -11.36 0.98
C THR A 142 -18.16 -10.31 1.75
N GLU A 143 -18.63 -10.64 2.96
CA GLU A 143 -19.34 -9.70 3.82
C GLU A 143 -18.46 -8.50 4.23
N ILE A 144 -17.19 -8.76 4.57
CA ILE A 144 -16.20 -7.72 4.87
C ILE A 144 -15.99 -6.80 3.66
N ASP A 145 -15.88 -7.36 2.46
CA ASP A 145 -15.74 -6.57 1.24
C ASP A 145 -16.95 -5.65 1.01
N GLN A 146 -18.18 -6.14 1.26
CA GLN A 146 -19.37 -5.30 1.18
C GLN A 146 -19.40 -4.19 2.24
N LEU A 147 -19.02 -4.50 3.49
CA LEU A 147 -18.95 -3.52 4.57
C LEU A 147 -17.91 -2.43 4.27
N CYS A 148 -16.74 -2.78 3.76
CA CYS A 148 -15.73 -1.82 3.32
C CYS A 148 -16.27 -0.90 2.22
N LEU A 149 -16.99 -1.45 1.23
CA LEU A 149 -17.62 -0.66 0.17
C LEU A 149 -18.71 0.28 0.71
N GLU A 150 -19.49 -0.15 1.70
CA GLU A 150 -20.51 0.71 2.31
C GLU A 150 -19.91 1.85 3.13
N ILE A 151 -18.85 1.57 3.90
CA ILE A 151 -18.07 2.58 4.61
C ILE A 151 -17.51 3.61 3.60
N ASP A 152 -16.91 3.16 2.50
CA ASP A 152 -16.37 4.05 1.47
C ASP A 152 -17.42 4.95 0.82
N ARG A 153 -18.68 4.48 0.71
CA ARG A 153 -19.80 5.29 0.22
C ARG A 153 -20.30 6.30 1.26
N LEU A 154 -20.22 5.96 2.54
CA LEU A 154 -20.73 6.79 3.64
C LEU A 154 -19.75 7.89 4.06
N MET A 155 -18.44 7.60 4.04
CA MET A 155 -17.38 8.51 4.48
C MET A 155 -17.46 9.94 3.89
N PRO A 156 -17.69 10.13 2.57
CA PRO A 156 -17.80 11.48 1.99
C PRO A 156 -19.04 12.26 2.41
N GLN A 157 -20.06 11.57 2.93
CA GLN A 157 -21.32 12.18 3.40
C GLN A 157 -21.20 12.63 4.85
N VAL A 158 -20.47 11.84 5.67
CA VAL A 158 -20.23 12.12 7.10
C VAL A 158 -19.16 13.20 7.27
N TYR A 159 -18.11 13.18 6.45
CA TYR A 159 -17.03 14.16 6.48
C TYR A 159 -16.89 14.89 5.13
N PRO A 160 -17.84 15.78 4.79
CA PRO A 160 -17.75 16.62 3.58
C PRO A 160 -16.62 17.65 3.74
N VAL A 161 -15.60 17.57 2.88
CA VAL A 161 -14.25 18.12 3.11
C VAL A 161 -14.18 19.66 3.11
N THR A 162 -13.47 20.25 4.08
CA THR A 162 -12.82 21.57 3.99
C THR A 162 -11.30 21.43 4.13
N TYR A 163 -10.55 22.20 3.35
CA TYR A 163 -9.08 22.16 3.29
C TYR A 163 -8.44 22.64 4.59
N ASN A 164 -7.26 22.12 4.95
CA ASN A 164 -6.36 22.80 5.89
C ASN A 164 -4.87 22.52 5.64
N ALA A 165 -4.02 23.21 6.43
CA ALA A 165 -2.62 23.60 6.24
C ALA A 165 -1.55 22.54 5.86
N TYR A 166 -1.96 21.30 5.60
CA TYR A 166 -1.13 20.23 5.02
C TYR A 166 -1.58 19.81 3.60
N GLY A 167 -2.55 20.52 3.01
CA GLY A 167 -2.76 20.61 1.57
C GLY A 167 -3.30 19.37 0.86
N HIS A 168 -3.80 18.36 1.57
CA HIS A 168 -4.39 17.19 0.93
C HIS A 168 -5.87 17.40 0.57
N VAL A 169 -6.14 17.36 -0.73
CA VAL A 169 -7.47 17.19 -1.34
C VAL A 169 -7.80 15.71 -1.36
N LEU A 170 -8.86 15.29 -0.68
CA LEU A 170 -9.54 14.04 -1.01
C LEU A 170 -10.89 14.43 -1.62
N ASN A 171 -10.92 14.64 -2.93
CA ASN A 171 -12.17 14.80 -3.67
C ASN A 171 -12.44 13.55 -4.50
N LYS A 172 -13.73 13.22 -4.57
CA LYS A 172 -14.38 12.10 -5.27
C LYS A 172 -13.60 11.61 -6.47
N ASP A 173 -13.10 10.37 -6.36
CA ASP A 173 -12.47 9.50 -7.37
C ASP A 173 -11.16 8.90 -6.83
N VAL A 174 -11.14 8.37 -5.59
CA VAL A 174 -10.09 7.42 -5.21
C VAL A 174 -10.40 6.11 -5.94
N ASP A 175 -9.95 6.04 -7.20
CA ASP A 175 -9.93 4.84 -8.00
C ASP A 175 -9.17 3.76 -7.21
N ILE A 176 -9.71 2.54 -7.13
CA ILE A 176 -9.03 1.40 -6.49
C ILE A 176 -7.63 1.20 -7.13
N GLY A 177 -7.45 1.65 -8.37
CA GLY A 177 -6.16 1.76 -9.05
C GLY A 177 -5.13 2.67 -8.36
N ASP A 178 -5.55 3.80 -7.79
CA ASP A 178 -4.65 4.78 -7.14
C ASP A 178 -4.12 4.28 -5.80
N GLN A 179 -4.91 3.53 -5.03
CA GLN A 179 -4.43 2.91 -3.78
C GLN A 179 -3.41 1.81 -4.07
N ARG A 180 -3.71 0.90 -5.01
CA ARG A 180 -2.76 -0.16 -5.43
C ARG A 180 -1.49 0.42 -6.03
N ALA A 181 -1.60 1.52 -6.77
CA ALA A 181 -0.45 2.24 -7.28
C ALA A 181 0.37 2.87 -6.15
N SER A 182 -0.27 3.50 -5.16
CA SER A 182 0.40 4.06 -3.98
C SER A 182 1.20 3.00 -3.23
N ASP A 183 0.60 1.84 -2.94
CA ASP A 183 1.29 0.74 -2.26
C ASP A 183 2.52 0.23 -3.03
N LEU A 184 2.46 0.25 -4.37
CA LEU A 184 3.57 -0.16 -5.22
C LEU A 184 4.66 0.90 -5.30
N ILE A 185 4.30 2.19 -5.25
CA ILE A 185 5.23 3.30 -5.16
C ILE A 185 5.99 3.23 -3.83
N ASP A 186 5.29 3.04 -2.71
CA ASP A 186 5.92 2.91 -1.38
C ASP A 186 6.88 1.71 -1.32
N LYS A 187 6.49 0.58 -1.92
CA LYS A 187 7.37 -0.59 -2.06
C LYS A 187 8.57 -0.34 -2.98
N ALA A 188 8.44 0.54 -3.96
CA ALA A 188 9.53 0.89 -4.87
C ALA A 188 10.56 1.77 -4.17
N ASP A 189 10.12 2.70 -3.33
CA ASP A 189 11.00 3.57 -2.54
C ASP A 189 11.89 2.76 -1.57
N ALA A 190 11.38 1.63 -1.08
CA ALA A 190 12.12 0.69 -0.23
C ALA A 190 12.99 -0.33 -1.02
N ALA A 191 12.99 -0.31 -2.36
CA ALA A 191 13.61 -1.34 -3.20
C ALA A 191 14.81 -0.84 -4.03
N TYR A 192 15.79 -1.71 -4.27
CA TYR A 192 16.94 -1.43 -5.16
C TYR A 192 16.53 -1.27 -6.63
N SER A 193 17.33 -0.53 -7.40
CA SER A 193 16.92 0.16 -8.64
C SER A 193 16.18 -0.71 -9.68
N LYS A 194 16.60 -1.94 -9.98
CA LYS A 194 15.90 -2.80 -10.96
C LYS A 194 14.51 -3.27 -10.47
N ARG A 195 14.36 -3.56 -9.18
CA ARG A 195 13.07 -3.96 -8.59
C ARG A 195 12.14 -2.76 -8.46
N ALA A 196 12.68 -1.61 -8.06
CA ALA A 196 11.93 -0.35 -7.99
C ALA A 196 11.31 0.01 -9.35
N ILE A 197 12.09 -0.04 -10.44
CA ILE A 197 11.58 0.24 -11.80
C ILE A 197 10.38 -0.65 -12.15
N LYS A 198 10.46 -1.96 -11.87
CA LYS A 198 9.36 -2.88 -12.17
C LYS A 198 8.11 -2.57 -11.37
N LEU A 199 8.25 -2.16 -10.11
CA LEU A 199 7.12 -1.79 -9.24
C LEU A 199 6.47 -0.49 -9.72
N LEU A 200 7.26 0.51 -10.09
CA LEU A 200 6.78 1.80 -10.58
C LEU A 200 6.10 1.68 -11.94
N GLN A 201 6.66 0.89 -12.87
CA GLN A 201 6.01 0.57 -14.15
C GLN A 201 4.68 -0.15 -13.92
N LYS A 202 4.65 -1.10 -12.98
CA LYS A 202 3.41 -1.80 -12.62
C LYS A 202 2.39 -0.85 -12.00
N ALA A 203 2.80 0.10 -11.14
CA ALA A 203 1.91 1.10 -10.57
C ALA A 203 1.16 1.86 -11.68
N LEU A 204 1.89 2.31 -12.72
CA LEU A 204 1.33 3.03 -13.87
C LEU A 204 0.35 2.20 -14.72
N THR A 205 0.36 0.86 -14.64
CA THR A 205 -0.62 0.01 -15.36
C THR A 205 -2.00 0.00 -14.74
N TYR A 206 -2.16 0.48 -13.49
CA TYR A 206 -3.44 0.50 -12.78
C TYR A 206 -4.32 1.72 -13.11
N GLY A 207 -4.04 2.43 -14.20
CA GLY A 207 -4.83 3.60 -14.60
C GLY A 207 -4.56 4.85 -13.74
N THR A 208 -3.47 4.85 -12.98
CA THR A 208 -3.07 5.91 -12.05
C THR A 208 -3.03 7.28 -12.72
N ARG A 209 -3.57 8.31 -12.06
CA ARG A 209 -3.60 9.70 -12.58
C ARG A 209 -3.08 10.70 -11.54
N GLY A 210 -2.99 11.97 -11.95
CA GLY A 210 -2.64 13.08 -11.06
C GLY A 210 -1.32 12.89 -10.32
N ILE A 211 -1.33 13.16 -9.02
CA ILE A 211 -0.12 13.16 -8.18
C ILE A 211 0.51 11.77 -8.04
N GLN A 212 -0.28 10.69 -8.06
CA GLN A 212 0.28 9.33 -7.92
C GLN A 212 1.01 8.89 -9.20
N ALA A 213 0.44 9.20 -10.37
CA ALA A 213 1.16 9.00 -11.63
C ALA A 213 2.44 9.84 -11.67
N SER A 214 2.37 11.09 -11.18
CA SER A 214 3.53 11.96 -11.06
C SER A 214 4.61 11.39 -10.15
N LYS A 215 4.25 10.85 -8.97
CA LYS A 215 5.18 10.15 -8.06
C LYS A 215 5.80 8.91 -8.69
N ALA A 216 5.03 8.10 -9.41
CA ALA A 216 5.55 6.91 -10.07
C ALA A 216 6.58 7.25 -11.17
N TYR A 217 6.26 8.22 -12.02
CA TYR A 217 7.20 8.74 -13.03
C TYR A 217 8.41 9.43 -12.40
N PHE A 218 8.23 10.17 -11.31
CA PHE A 218 9.33 10.77 -10.56
C PHE A 218 10.29 9.70 -10.01
N GLY A 219 9.75 8.64 -9.40
CA GLY A 219 10.52 7.49 -8.94
C GLY A 219 11.31 6.83 -10.08
N LEU A 220 10.70 6.67 -11.27
CA LEU A 220 11.40 6.13 -12.44
C LEU A 220 12.54 7.05 -12.86
N GLY A 221 12.32 8.35 -12.89
CA GLY A 221 13.34 9.35 -13.20
C GLY A 221 14.56 9.22 -12.29
N MET A 222 14.35 9.15 -10.97
CA MET A 222 15.45 8.95 -10.01
C MET A 222 16.19 7.63 -10.24
N ARG A 223 15.47 6.53 -10.51
CA ARG A 223 16.14 5.23 -10.74
C ARG A 223 16.96 5.21 -12.03
N TYR A 224 16.53 5.91 -13.08
CA TYR A 224 17.30 6.05 -14.31
C TYR A 224 18.49 6.99 -14.14
N GLU A 225 18.35 8.06 -13.36
CA GLU A 225 19.45 8.93 -12.96
C GLU A 225 20.52 8.15 -12.19
N ASP A 226 20.14 7.35 -11.19
CA ASP A 226 21.05 6.48 -10.43
C ASP A 226 21.81 5.48 -11.32
N MET A 227 21.24 5.12 -12.47
CA MET A 227 21.86 4.23 -13.46
C MET A 227 22.71 4.98 -14.49
N GLY A 228 22.80 6.31 -14.39
CA GLY A 228 23.52 7.18 -15.33
C GLY A 228 22.78 7.41 -16.66
N ASN A 229 21.51 7.02 -16.77
CA ASN A 229 20.71 7.23 -17.97
C ASN A 229 19.94 8.54 -17.88
N ILE A 230 20.64 9.64 -18.13
CA ILE A 230 20.17 11.00 -17.88
C ILE A 230 19.01 11.38 -18.81
N GLU A 231 19.03 10.94 -20.07
CA GLU A 231 17.96 11.21 -21.04
C GLU A 231 16.64 10.57 -20.60
N LEU A 232 16.66 9.30 -20.18
CA LEU A 232 15.47 8.62 -19.64
C LEU A 232 15.01 9.25 -18.33
N ALA A 233 15.93 9.75 -17.50
CA ALA A 233 15.57 10.45 -16.27
C ALA A 233 14.76 11.73 -16.57
N ILE A 234 15.26 12.56 -17.49
CA ILE A 234 14.59 13.80 -17.94
C ILE A 234 13.24 13.50 -18.60
N GLU A 235 13.15 12.44 -19.40
CA GLU A 235 11.87 12.01 -20.01
C GLU A 235 10.84 11.67 -18.94
N ASN A 236 11.22 10.88 -17.93
CA ASN A 236 10.32 10.47 -16.86
C ASN A 236 9.94 11.65 -15.95
N TYR A 237 10.87 12.57 -15.63
CA TYR A 237 10.51 13.81 -14.93
C TYR A 237 9.54 14.67 -15.74
N SER A 238 9.70 14.73 -17.06
CA SER A 238 8.76 15.46 -17.91
C SER A 238 7.37 14.83 -17.92
N LYS A 239 7.28 13.49 -17.95
CA LYS A 239 6.01 12.76 -17.78
C LYS A 239 5.39 13.00 -16.39
N ALA A 240 6.20 13.04 -15.34
CA ALA A 240 5.74 13.37 -14.00
C ALA A 240 5.12 14.77 -13.92
N ILE A 241 5.74 15.78 -14.56
CA ILE A 241 5.20 17.15 -14.65
C ILE A 241 3.90 17.19 -15.46
N GLN A 242 3.81 16.43 -16.56
CA GLN A 242 2.57 16.32 -17.34
C GLN A 242 1.43 15.74 -16.51
N ALA A 243 1.72 14.73 -15.68
CA ALA A 243 0.75 14.09 -14.81
C ALA A 243 0.29 15.01 -13.65
N TYR A 244 1.20 15.77 -13.03
CA TYR A 244 0.86 16.72 -11.96
C TYR A 244 1.82 17.92 -11.96
N LYS A 245 1.35 19.04 -12.51
CA LYS A 245 2.19 20.22 -12.79
C LYS A 245 2.75 20.90 -11.54
N SER A 246 2.05 20.81 -10.41
CA SER A 246 2.40 21.47 -9.14
C SER A 246 3.30 20.63 -8.24
N PHE A 247 3.83 19.50 -8.69
CA PHE A 247 4.81 18.74 -7.92
C PHE A 247 6.19 19.43 -7.95
N GLY A 248 6.43 20.36 -7.01
CA GLY A 248 7.62 21.21 -6.98
C GLY A 248 8.95 20.42 -7.00
N MET A 249 8.98 19.26 -6.34
CA MET A 249 10.14 18.38 -6.32
C MET A 249 10.58 17.97 -7.74
N VAL A 250 9.66 17.60 -8.63
CA VAL A 250 10.02 17.14 -9.98
C VAL A 250 10.72 18.22 -10.80
N HIS A 251 10.27 19.47 -10.67
CA HIS A 251 10.92 20.61 -11.32
C HIS A 251 12.35 20.79 -10.80
N PHE A 252 12.56 20.69 -9.49
CA PHE A 252 13.91 20.77 -8.91
C PHE A 252 14.85 19.68 -9.46
N TRP A 253 14.43 18.41 -9.43
CA TRP A 253 15.28 17.29 -9.87
C TRP A 253 15.60 17.37 -11.37
N ARG A 254 14.64 17.78 -12.21
CA ARG A 254 14.89 18.00 -13.65
C ARG A 254 15.78 19.22 -13.90
N GLY A 255 15.57 20.31 -13.16
CA GLY A 255 16.41 21.52 -13.21
C GLY A 255 17.86 21.22 -12.89
N ARG A 256 18.12 20.36 -11.90
CA ARG A 256 19.48 19.90 -11.56
C ARG A 256 20.13 19.13 -12.71
N LEU A 257 19.40 18.24 -13.38
CA LEU A 257 19.92 17.53 -14.55
C LEU A 257 20.22 18.49 -15.71
N TYR A 258 19.37 19.48 -15.96
CA TYR A 258 19.65 20.51 -16.96
C TYR A 258 20.86 21.37 -16.60
N TYR A 259 21.04 21.71 -15.33
CA TYR A 259 22.22 22.41 -14.85
C TYR A 259 23.49 21.58 -15.12
N GLN A 260 23.49 20.28 -14.81
CA GLN A 260 24.62 19.39 -15.12
C GLN A 260 24.91 19.29 -16.63
N GLN A 261 23.88 19.39 -17.47
CA GLN A 261 24.01 19.44 -18.93
C GLN A 261 24.34 20.83 -19.49
N GLN A 262 24.58 21.83 -18.64
CA GLN A 262 24.83 23.23 -19.03
C GLN A 262 23.67 23.89 -19.81
N LYS A 263 22.46 23.36 -19.65
CA LYS A 263 21.23 23.92 -20.21
C LYS A 263 20.65 24.95 -19.25
N TRP A 264 21.31 26.09 -19.18
CA TRP A 264 21.11 27.12 -18.16
C TRP A 264 19.71 27.75 -18.17
N ILE A 265 19.13 27.92 -19.35
CA ILE A 265 17.81 28.53 -19.51
C ILE A 265 16.74 27.59 -18.93
N GLU A 266 16.80 26.32 -19.30
CA GLU A 266 15.88 25.28 -18.85
C GLU A 266 16.05 25.00 -17.35
N ALA A 267 17.29 24.95 -16.86
CA ALA A 267 17.59 24.81 -15.44
C ALA A 267 17.01 25.96 -14.62
N ARG A 268 17.23 27.21 -15.05
CA ARG A 268 16.67 28.40 -14.38
C ARG A 268 15.15 28.33 -14.31
N ALA A 269 14.49 28.05 -15.44
CA ALA A 269 13.04 27.97 -15.51
C ALA A 269 12.48 26.91 -14.54
N ASP A 270 13.12 25.74 -14.47
CA ASP A 270 12.71 24.65 -13.58
C ASP A 270 12.94 24.99 -12.09
N PHE A 271 14.05 25.63 -11.72
CA PHE A 271 14.28 26.06 -10.34
C PHE A 271 13.32 27.17 -9.89
N GLU A 272 13.06 28.16 -10.74
CA GLU A 272 12.04 29.19 -10.48
C GLU A 272 10.66 28.54 -10.30
N LYS A 273 10.34 27.55 -11.13
CA LYS A 273 9.08 26.83 -11.03
C LYS A 273 8.98 26.03 -9.73
N ALA A 274 10.04 25.32 -9.34
CA ALA A 274 10.13 24.59 -8.08
C ALA A 274 9.90 25.53 -6.88
N LEU A 275 10.52 26.71 -6.88
CA LEU A 275 10.35 27.72 -5.82
C LEU A 275 8.97 28.39 -5.84
N SER A 276 8.34 28.55 -7.02
CA SER A 276 6.98 29.11 -7.12
C SER A 276 5.92 28.24 -6.43
N PHE A 277 6.21 26.95 -6.27
CA PHE A 277 5.36 25.99 -5.56
C PHE A 277 5.72 25.82 -4.07
N SER A 278 6.61 26.68 -3.53
CA SER A 278 7.18 26.53 -2.18
C SER A 278 6.42 27.21 -1.03
N VAL A 279 5.23 27.77 -1.29
CA VAL A 279 4.45 28.52 -0.27
C VAL A 279 3.59 27.61 0.61
N GLU A 280 3.35 26.34 0.24
CA GLU A 280 2.41 25.48 1.00
C GLU A 280 2.71 23.96 0.94
N ASN A 281 3.98 23.56 1.07
CA ASN A 281 4.49 22.15 1.12
C ASN A 281 4.92 21.47 -0.21
N GLY A 282 5.16 22.20 -1.31
CA GLY A 282 5.51 21.58 -2.61
C GLY A 282 7.00 21.22 -2.85
N LEU A 283 7.92 21.75 -2.05
CA LEU A 283 9.37 21.53 -2.16
C LEU A 283 9.98 21.54 -0.74
N PRO A 284 10.69 20.47 -0.30
CA PRO A 284 11.25 20.44 1.05
C PRO A 284 12.35 21.50 1.26
N SER A 285 12.58 21.89 2.51
CA SER A 285 13.51 22.98 2.86
C SER A 285 14.93 22.82 2.30
N PRO A 286 15.56 21.62 2.29
CA PRO A 286 16.87 21.43 1.69
C PRO A 286 16.90 21.74 0.19
N GLU A 287 15.97 21.19 -0.58
CA GLU A 287 15.88 21.38 -2.03
C GLU A 287 15.48 22.82 -2.39
N LYS A 288 14.70 23.49 -1.53
CA LYS A 288 14.39 24.92 -1.67
C LYS A 288 15.65 25.77 -1.55
N GLU A 289 16.49 25.47 -0.56
CA GLU A 289 17.74 26.20 -0.38
C GLU A 289 18.72 25.92 -1.51
N GLU A 290 18.80 24.68 -1.98
CA GLU A 290 19.64 24.29 -3.11
C GLU A 290 19.17 24.96 -4.42
N ALA A 291 17.86 25.00 -4.69
CA ALA A 291 17.30 25.69 -5.85
C ALA A 291 17.67 27.18 -5.86
N ARG A 292 17.65 27.86 -4.71
CA ARG A 292 18.08 29.27 -4.60
C ARG A 292 19.55 29.43 -4.95
N ARG A 293 20.42 28.54 -4.45
CA ARG A 293 21.85 28.58 -4.75
C ARG A 293 22.12 28.42 -6.25
N TYR A 294 21.46 27.45 -6.90
CA TYR A 294 21.59 27.30 -8.35
C TYR A 294 21.12 28.56 -9.10
N LEU A 295 20.03 29.21 -8.68
CA LEU A 295 19.59 30.46 -9.31
C LEU A 295 20.58 31.60 -9.13
N GLU A 296 21.19 31.73 -7.95
CA GLU A 296 22.25 32.71 -7.70
C GLU A 296 23.48 32.45 -8.58
N GLU A 297 23.93 31.21 -8.71
CA GLU A 297 25.02 30.83 -9.62
C GLU A 297 24.69 31.14 -11.08
N LEU A 298 23.50 30.76 -11.53
CA LEU A 298 23.03 31.01 -12.90
C LEU A 298 22.90 32.51 -13.20
N SER A 299 22.61 33.35 -12.21
CA SER A 299 22.56 34.81 -12.38
C SER A 299 23.94 35.40 -12.69
N LYS A 300 25.00 34.85 -12.08
CA LYS A 300 26.39 35.27 -12.28
C LYS A 300 26.94 34.82 -13.63
N LEU A 301 26.43 33.71 -14.16
CA LEU A 301 26.80 33.20 -15.49
C LEU A 301 26.17 33.99 -16.66
N SER A 302 25.10 34.75 -16.38
CA SER A 302 24.42 35.61 -17.37
C SER A 302 24.92 37.07 -17.38
N GLN A 303 25.94 37.40 -16.58
CA GLN A 303 26.62 38.70 -16.53
C GLN A 303 27.97 38.61 -17.25
#